data_AF-A0AA85ISE3-F1
#
_entry.id   AF-A0AA85ISE3-F1
#
_cell.length_a   1.000
_cell.length_b   1.000
_cell.length_c   1.000
_cell.angle_alpha   90.00
_cell.angle_beta   90.00
_cell.angle_gamma   90.00
#
_symmetry.space_group_name_H-M   'P 1'
#
loop_
_entity.id
_entity.type
_entity.pdbx_description
1 polymer ?
#
loop_
_entity_poly.entity_id
_entity_poly.type
_entity_poly.pdbx_seq_one_letter_code
_entity_poly.pdbx_strand_id
1 'polypeptide(L)'
;MQTTRPDTLVSATLLVCAHRIHEAIELLLSCDKIKEALILAHLYLKPSEVVIYTEKCIKRLIDRSSSVEKAFFSIIFNVGQKQWITATRMVHREVEISKIRPGKEIEQLAWCWVGINLLLNALPPSSNDNDYLSNECLHLSSMCLTVSFRLFPKEPLFLNRWYEAFSHLLSSWSETTPCPGVVCSLMLLNIGQIVHFYMTSYQEEKEEVIYECLQNDWMKSISGSDCLTYFNQLIADRQPSSLLWEVCLTHFCIDFLLFCLIHNHCGLMNKLVQSDTLTAYTDRYKASRKSCEDIKPKETSYLIRHLFSTYKKLLITNGLNTDSEICCNGVVDGFIEK
;
A
#
# COMPACT_ATOMS: atom_id res chain seq x y z
N MET A 1 21.79 13.24 -33.25
CA MET A 1 21.60 14.71 -33.22
C MET A 1 20.44 15.05 -34.14
N GLN A 2 19.25 15.37 -33.61
CA GLN A 2 18.14 15.87 -34.44
C GLN A 2 18.29 17.39 -34.57
N THR A 3 18.68 17.83 -35.76
CA THR A 3 18.59 19.25 -36.13
C THR A 3 17.11 19.64 -36.21
N THR A 4 16.63 20.41 -35.24
CA THR A 4 15.36 21.14 -35.36
C THR A 4 15.47 22.11 -36.53
N ARG A 5 15.05 21.70 -37.73
CA ARG A 5 14.92 22.63 -38.86
C ARG A 5 13.78 23.61 -38.53
N PRO A 6 14.06 24.93 -38.44
CA PRO A 6 13.02 25.95 -38.26
C PRO A 6 11.91 25.82 -39.32
N ASP A 7 12.27 25.31 -40.50
CA ASP A 7 11.44 25.14 -41.68
C ASP A 7 10.14 24.35 -41.42
N THR A 8 10.16 23.31 -40.58
CA THR A 8 8.96 22.50 -40.31
C THR A 8 7.93 23.27 -39.50
N LEU A 9 8.36 23.99 -38.47
CA LEU A 9 7.45 24.80 -37.65
C LEU A 9 6.92 25.98 -38.47
N VAL A 10 7.79 26.64 -39.25
CA VAL A 10 7.36 27.72 -40.17
C VAL A 10 6.34 27.20 -41.19
N SER A 11 6.57 26.03 -41.79
CA SER A 11 5.64 25.42 -42.74
C SER A 11 4.32 25.03 -42.08
N ALA A 12 4.34 24.48 -40.87
CA ALA A 12 3.14 24.19 -40.11
C ALA A 12 2.37 25.48 -39.78
N THR A 13 3.05 26.55 -39.37
CA THR A 13 2.43 27.86 -39.12
C THR A 13 1.78 28.43 -40.38
N LEU A 14 2.44 28.33 -41.54
CA LEU A 14 1.84 28.76 -42.82
C LEU A 14 0.57 27.97 -43.15
N LEU A 15 0.56 26.66 -42.92
CA LEU A 15 -0.64 25.83 -43.11
C LEU A 15 -1.76 26.23 -42.14
N VAL A 16 -1.43 26.59 -40.90
CA VAL A 16 -2.40 27.10 -39.92
C VAL A 16 -2.99 28.45 -40.36
N CYS A 17 -2.14 29.39 -40.78
CA CYS A 17 -2.58 30.68 -41.33
C CYS A 17 -3.48 30.51 -42.57
N ALA A 18 -3.24 29.46 -43.37
CA ALA A 18 -4.07 29.11 -44.51
C ALA A 18 -5.33 28.29 -44.15
N HIS A 19 -5.67 28.16 -42.86
CA HIS A 19 -6.79 27.36 -42.33
C HIS A 19 -6.73 25.85 -42.67
N ARG A 20 -5.56 25.32 -43.05
CA ARG A 20 -5.33 23.90 -43.34
C ARG A 20 -4.83 23.16 -42.10
N ILE A 21 -5.64 23.19 -41.04
CA ILE A 21 -5.26 22.72 -39.70
C ILE A 21 -4.90 21.22 -39.68
N HIS A 22 -5.70 20.37 -40.33
CA HIS A 22 -5.47 18.92 -40.39
C HIS A 22 -4.11 18.57 -41.02
N GLU A 23 -3.76 19.27 -42.09
CA GLU A 23 -2.50 19.05 -42.80
C GLU A 23 -1.30 19.57 -42.00
N ALA A 24 -1.46 20.68 -41.27
CA ALA A 24 -0.45 21.17 -40.35
C ALA A 24 -0.17 20.13 -39.25
N ILE A 25 -1.21 19.49 -38.71
CA ILE A 25 -1.07 18.45 -37.67
C ILE A 25 -0.40 17.19 -38.24
N GLU A 26 -0.82 16.70 -39.41
CA GLU A 26 -0.21 15.54 -40.06
C GLU A 26 1.26 15.80 -40.45
N LEU A 27 1.59 17.03 -40.91
CA LEU A 27 2.96 17.44 -41.17
C LEU A 27 3.80 17.38 -39.89
N LEU A 28 3.31 17.95 -38.79
CA LEU A 28 4.01 17.91 -37.49
C LEU A 28 4.19 16.47 -36.99
N LEU A 29 3.17 15.62 -37.12
CA LEU A 29 3.27 14.20 -36.78
C LEU A 29 4.29 13.46 -37.64
N SER A 30 4.32 13.70 -38.95
CA SER A 30 5.27 13.08 -39.87
C SER A 30 6.72 13.44 -39.56
N CYS A 31 6.94 14.66 -39.05
CA CYS A 31 8.24 15.19 -38.62
C CYS A 31 8.53 14.99 -37.12
N ASP A 32 7.71 14.20 -36.43
CA ASP A 32 7.86 13.82 -35.02
C ASP A 32 7.82 14.99 -34.03
N LYS A 33 7.16 16.06 -34.41
CA LYS A 33 6.77 17.20 -33.57
C LYS A 33 5.45 16.89 -32.88
N ILE A 34 5.44 15.82 -32.09
CA ILE A 34 4.22 15.25 -31.49
C ILE A 34 3.58 16.21 -30.49
N LYS A 35 4.39 16.94 -29.70
CA LYS A 35 3.87 17.90 -28.72
C LYS A 35 3.18 19.08 -29.41
N GLU A 36 3.81 19.60 -30.45
CA GLU A 36 3.29 20.70 -31.26
C GLU A 36 2.02 20.29 -32.02
N ALA A 37 2.00 19.07 -32.58
CA ALA A 37 0.81 18.49 -33.19
C ALA A 37 -0.36 18.38 -32.19
N LEU A 38 -0.08 17.94 -30.96
CA LEU A 38 -1.08 17.80 -29.90
C LEU A 38 -1.64 19.16 -29.46
N ILE A 39 -0.78 20.17 -29.27
CA ILE A 39 -1.20 21.54 -28.95
C ILE A 39 -2.08 22.09 -30.07
N LEU A 40 -1.65 21.95 -31.32
CA LEU A 40 -2.38 22.47 -32.46
C LEU A 40 -3.76 21.79 -32.62
N ALA A 41 -3.83 20.48 -32.41
CA ALA A 41 -5.10 19.75 -32.42
C ALA A 41 -6.06 20.31 -31.37
N HIS A 42 -5.62 20.48 -30.11
CA HIS A 42 -6.47 20.95 -29.01
C HIS A 42 -6.96 22.40 -29.18
N LEU A 43 -6.19 23.26 -29.86
CA LEU A 43 -6.55 24.66 -30.03
C LEU A 43 -7.55 24.90 -31.16
N TYR A 44 -7.53 24.09 -32.22
CA TYR A 44 -8.24 24.41 -33.47
C TYR A 44 -9.25 23.36 -33.93
N LEU A 45 -9.17 22.12 -33.44
CA LEU A 45 -10.09 21.05 -33.84
C LEU A 45 -11.26 20.89 -32.87
N LYS A 46 -12.35 20.28 -33.34
CA LYS A 46 -13.48 19.92 -32.48
C LYS A 46 -13.10 18.77 -31.54
N PRO A 47 -13.71 18.66 -30.34
CA PRO A 47 -13.38 17.59 -29.38
C PRO A 47 -13.38 16.18 -29.97
N SER A 48 -14.30 15.87 -30.88
CA SER A 48 -14.36 14.57 -31.58
C SER A 48 -13.13 14.29 -32.44
N GLU A 49 -12.57 15.30 -33.09
CA GLU A 49 -11.38 15.20 -33.94
C GLU A 49 -10.09 15.21 -33.11
N VAL A 50 -10.07 15.98 -32.02
CA VAL A 50 -8.95 16.02 -31.06
C VAL A 50 -8.65 14.63 -30.51
N VAL A 51 -9.68 13.83 -30.21
CA VAL A 51 -9.49 12.45 -29.71
C VAL A 51 -8.72 11.61 -30.72
N ILE A 52 -9.08 11.65 -32.01
CA ILE A 52 -8.42 10.88 -33.08
C ILE A 52 -6.92 11.25 -33.16
N TYR A 53 -6.61 12.55 -33.16
CA TYR A 53 -5.22 13.01 -33.24
C TYR A 53 -4.44 12.76 -31.95
N THR A 54 -5.09 12.83 -30.80
CA THR A 54 -4.49 12.48 -29.50
C THR A 54 -4.10 11.01 -29.46
N GLU A 55 -4.95 10.10 -29.94
CA GLU A 55 -4.62 8.68 -30.06
C GLU A 55 -3.43 8.44 -31.00
N LYS A 56 -3.42 9.09 -32.18
CA LYS A 56 -2.29 9.00 -33.12
C LYS A 56 -0.98 9.50 -32.48
N CYS A 57 -1.03 10.62 -31.76
CA CYS A 57 0.11 11.19 -31.05
C CYS A 57 0.65 10.22 -30.00
N ILE A 58 -0.22 9.66 -29.16
CA ILE A 58 0.17 8.75 -28.08
C ILE A 58 0.73 7.44 -28.64
N LYS A 59 0.11 6.84 -29.66
CA LYS A 59 0.66 5.64 -30.33
C LYS A 59 2.08 5.89 -30.86
N ARG A 60 2.29 7.05 -31.50
CA ARG A 60 3.60 7.42 -32.02
C ARG A 60 4.65 7.70 -30.92
N LEU A 61 4.22 8.21 -29.75
CA LEU A 61 5.09 8.29 -28.57
C LEU A 61 5.48 6.89 -28.08
N ILE A 62 4.51 6.00 -27.89
CA ILE A 62 4.71 4.61 -27.44
C ILE A 62 5.69 3.86 -28.35
N ASP A 63 5.55 3.98 -29.67
CA ASP A 63 6.39 3.28 -30.65
C ASP A 63 7.86 3.73 -30.62
N ARG A 64 8.13 4.94 -30.14
CA ARG A 64 9.47 5.56 -30.15
C ARG A 64 10.14 5.61 -28.78
N SER A 65 9.39 5.29 -27.75
CA SER A 65 9.83 5.33 -26.38
C SER A 65 10.81 4.21 -26.08
N SER A 66 11.70 4.43 -25.12
CA SER A 66 12.46 3.34 -24.52
C SER A 66 11.51 2.28 -23.93
N SER A 67 11.97 1.05 -23.74
CA SER A 67 11.13 -0.03 -23.19
C SER A 67 10.45 0.35 -21.87
N VAL A 68 11.14 1.12 -21.03
CA VAL A 68 10.63 1.62 -19.74
C VAL A 68 9.54 2.68 -19.96
N GLU A 69 9.81 3.72 -20.74
CA GLU A 69 8.84 4.79 -21.02
C GLU A 69 7.59 4.28 -21.77
N LYS A 70 7.77 3.25 -22.61
CA LYS A 70 6.69 2.60 -23.35
C LYS A 70 5.61 2.05 -22.41
N ALA A 71 5.99 1.48 -21.27
CA ALA A 71 5.04 0.97 -20.29
C ALA A 71 4.19 2.12 -19.71
N PHE A 72 4.85 3.21 -19.29
CA PHE A 72 4.15 4.40 -18.74
C PHE A 72 3.17 5.01 -19.74
N PHE A 73 3.60 5.27 -20.98
CA PHE A 73 2.70 5.85 -21.99
C PHE A 73 1.54 4.92 -22.32
N SER A 74 1.78 3.61 -22.34
CA SER A 74 0.72 2.64 -22.57
C SER A 74 -0.28 2.59 -21.40
N ILE A 75 0.18 2.70 -20.15
CA ILE A 75 -0.72 2.80 -18.98
C ILE A 75 -1.56 4.08 -19.07
N ILE A 76 -0.94 5.24 -19.29
CA ILE A 76 -1.63 6.53 -19.43
C ILE A 76 -2.66 6.48 -20.57
N PHE A 77 -2.32 5.86 -21.69
CA PHE A 77 -3.23 5.68 -22.81
C PHE A 77 -4.47 4.87 -22.43
N ASN A 78 -4.28 3.72 -21.76
CA ASN A 78 -5.39 2.87 -21.31
C ASN A 78 -6.26 3.57 -20.25
N VAL A 79 -5.64 4.35 -19.36
CA VAL A 79 -6.35 5.22 -18.40
C VAL A 79 -7.22 6.25 -19.12
N GLY A 80 -6.66 6.96 -20.11
CA GLY A 80 -7.41 7.92 -20.93
C GLY A 80 -8.60 7.29 -21.67
N GLN A 81 -8.47 6.02 -22.07
CA GLN A 81 -9.54 5.23 -22.69
C GLN A 81 -10.50 4.58 -21.70
N LYS A 82 -10.38 4.86 -20.39
CA LYS A 82 -11.17 4.25 -19.31
C LYS A 82 -11.07 2.71 -19.28
N GLN A 83 -9.99 2.16 -19.82
CA GLN A 83 -9.68 0.72 -19.79
C GLN A 83 -8.92 0.40 -18.50
N TRP A 84 -9.58 0.61 -17.35
CA TRP A 84 -8.96 0.57 -16.03
C TRP A 84 -8.32 -0.79 -15.71
N ILE A 85 -9.04 -1.90 -15.97
CA ILE A 85 -8.53 -3.26 -15.72
C ILE A 85 -7.28 -3.55 -16.56
N THR A 86 -7.25 -3.10 -17.82
CA THR A 86 -6.07 -3.24 -18.68
C THR A 86 -4.90 -2.46 -18.12
N ALA A 87 -5.13 -1.20 -17.71
CA ALA A 87 -4.10 -0.37 -17.09
C ALA A 87 -3.57 -1.00 -15.79
N THR A 88 -4.44 -1.55 -14.94
CA THR A 88 -4.06 -2.27 -13.71
C THR A 88 -3.15 -3.46 -14.02
N ARG A 89 -3.50 -4.33 -14.97
CA ARG A 89 -2.64 -5.47 -15.37
C ARG A 89 -1.26 -5.03 -15.84
N MET A 90 -1.18 -3.90 -16.54
CA MET A 90 0.10 -3.33 -16.97
C MET A 90 0.92 -2.85 -15.77
N VAL A 91 0.30 -2.21 -14.79
CA VAL A 91 0.96 -1.83 -13.53
C VAL A 91 1.48 -3.04 -12.77
N HIS A 92 0.71 -4.15 -12.65
CA HIS A 92 1.20 -5.37 -12.01
C HIS A 92 2.46 -5.92 -12.67
N ARG A 93 2.53 -5.86 -14.01
CA ARG A 93 3.73 -6.26 -14.73
C ARG A 93 4.95 -5.42 -14.33
N GLU A 94 4.76 -4.11 -14.17
CA GLU A 94 5.85 -3.21 -13.73
C GLU A 94 6.24 -3.44 -12.27
N VAL A 95 5.29 -3.80 -11.39
CA VAL A 95 5.57 -4.24 -10.01
C VAL A 95 6.49 -5.46 -10.03
N GLU A 96 6.16 -6.50 -10.81
CA GLU A 96 6.98 -7.72 -10.90
C GLU A 96 8.38 -7.45 -11.47
N ILE A 97 8.50 -6.58 -12.49
CA ILE A 97 9.80 -6.14 -13.02
C ILE A 97 10.60 -5.37 -11.96
N SER A 98 9.93 -4.56 -11.13
CA SER A 98 10.56 -3.82 -10.05
C SER A 98 11.01 -4.73 -8.89
N LYS A 99 10.28 -5.81 -8.59
CA LYS A 99 10.65 -6.82 -7.56
C LYS A 99 11.98 -7.50 -7.84
N ILE A 100 12.31 -7.72 -9.12
CA ILE A 100 13.56 -8.37 -9.53
C ILE A 100 14.78 -7.45 -9.34
N ARG A 101 14.56 -6.13 -9.23
CA ARG A 101 15.64 -5.13 -9.13
C ARG A 101 15.91 -4.77 -7.66
N PRO A 102 17.14 -5.00 -7.14
CA PRO A 102 17.46 -4.65 -5.76
C PRO A 102 17.44 -3.13 -5.56
N GLY A 103 16.98 -2.67 -4.38
CA GLY A 103 16.98 -1.25 -4.01
C GLY A 103 15.86 -0.41 -4.67
N LYS A 104 14.81 -1.06 -5.16
CA LYS A 104 13.67 -0.43 -5.86
C LYS A 104 12.38 -0.42 -5.05
N GLU A 105 12.45 -0.52 -3.73
CA GLU A 105 11.29 -0.67 -2.87
C GLU A 105 10.36 0.54 -2.95
N ILE A 106 10.88 1.77 -3.00
CA ILE A 106 10.07 2.99 -3.19
C ILE A 106 9.35 3.00 -4.54
N GLU A 107 10.02 2.52 -5.59
CA GLU A 107 9.42 2.37 -6.92
C GLU A 107 8.29 1.34 -6.89
N GLN A 108 8.47 0.22 -6.18
CA GLN A 108 7.43 -0.79 -5.99
C GLN A 108 6.22 -0.23 -5.24
N LEU A 109 6.44 0.51 -4.14
CA LEU A 109 5.36 1.16 -3.39
C LEU A 109 4.55 2.13 -4.27
N ALA A 110 5.25 2.94 -5.08
CA ALA A 110 4.60 3.87 -6.01
C ALA A 110 3.74 3.11 -7.04
N TRP A 111 4.26 2.02 -7.61
CA TRP A 111 3.50 1.20 -8.55
C TRP A 111 2.26 0.54 -7.92
N CYS A 112 2.41 -0.07 -6.74
CA CYS A 112 1.28 -0.64 -6.00
C CYS A 112 0.21 0.42 -5.70
N TRP A 113 0.61 1.63 -5.29
CA TRP A 113 -0.33 2.73 -5.06
C TRP A 113 -1.05 3.17 -6.33
N VAL A 114 -0.34 3.27 -7.47
CA VAL A 114 -0.98 3.53 -8.77
C VAL A 114 -1.99 2.42 -9.08
N GLY A 115 -1.64 1.15 -8.89
CA GLY A 115 -2.52 0.00 -9.11
C GLY A 115 -3.82 0.08 -8.29
N ILE A 116 -3.72 0.39 -6.99
CA ILE A 116 -4.87 0.60 -6.10
C ILE A 116 -5.78 1.72 -6.63
N ASN A 117 -5.20 2.86 -7.03
CA ASN A 117 -5.99 3.97 -7.56
C ASN A 117 -6.70 3.60 -8.87
N LEU A 118 -6.08 2.79 -9.74
CA LEU A 118 -6.73 2.29 -10.94
C LEU A 118 -7.87 1.33 -10.62
N LEU A 119 -7.70 0.44 -9.63
CA LEU A 119 -8.74 -0.47 -9.16
C LEU A 119 -9.95 0.26 -8.57
N LEU A 120 -9.71 1.31 -7.77
CA LEU A 120 -10.76 2.15 -7.21
C LEU A 120 -11.60 2.86 -8.30
N ASN A 121 -11.00 3.16 -9.45
CA ASN A 121 -11.73 3.70 -10.60
C ASN A 121 -12.43 2.62 -11.45
N ALA A 122 -11.96 1.37 -11.38
CA ALA A 122 -12.50 0.24 -12.13
C ALA A 122 -13.73 -0.40 -11.47
N LEU A 123 -13.71 -0.52 -10.14
CA LEU A 123 -14.71 -1.22 -9.35
C LEU A 123 -15.78 -0.21 -8.89
N PRO A 124 -17.05 -0.31 -9.36
CA PRO A 124 -18.11 0.48 -8.75
C PRO A 124 -18.25 0.10 -7.26
N PRO A 125 -18.69 1.02 -6.38
CA PRO A 125 -18.80 0.79 -4.93
C PRO A 125 -19.70 -0.39 -4.52
N SER A 126 -20.46 -0.95 -5.47
CA SER A 126 -21.43 -2.03 -5.32
C SER A 126 -20.97 -3.40 -5.83
N SER A 127 -19.75 -3.54 -6.38
CA SER A 127 -19.26 -4.85 -6.85
C SER A 127 -18.68 -5.68 -5.70
N ASN A 128 -19.05 -6.96 -5.63
CA ASN A 128 -18.48 -7.95 -4.71
C ASN A 128 -16.99 -8.28 -4.97
N ASP A 129 -16.36 -7.69 -5.99
CA ASP A 129 -14.95 -7.89 -6.36
C ASP A 129 -13.98 -7.06 -5.47
N ASN A 130 -14.25 -6.98 -4.17
CA ASN A 130 -13.42 -6.26 -3.19
C ASN A 130 -12.20 -7.06 -2.71
N ASP A 131 -12.14 -8.37 -2.98
CA ASP A 131 -11.03 -9.21 -2.52
C ASP A 131 -9.70 -8.82 -3.16
N TYR A 132 -9.71 -8.52 -4.45
CA TYR A 132 -8.49 -8.15 -5.16
C TYR A 132 -7.94 -6.80 -4.66
N LEU A 133 -8.79 -5.79 -4.53
CA LEU A 133 -8.42 -4.50 -3.95
C LEU A 133 -7.95 -4.65 -2.50
N SER A 134 -8.60 -5.52 -1.73
CA SER A 134 -8.24 -5.77 -0.33
C SER A 134 -6.83 -6.35 -0.21
N ASN A 135 -6.49 -7.31 -1.07
CA ASN A 135 -5.17 -7.92 -1.12
C ASN A 135 -4.09 -6.92 -1.53
N GLU A 136 -4.34 -6.10 -2.55
CA GLU A 136 -3.39 -5.07 -2.98
C GLU A 136 -3.13 -4.01 -1.90
N CYS A 137 -4.17 -3.55 -1.21
CA CYS A 137 -4.05 -2.67 -0.04
C CYS A 137 -3.18 -3.30 1.06
N LEU A 138 -3.43 -4.58 1.36
CA LEU A 138 -2.74 -5.29 2.43
C LEU A 138 -1.27 -5.59 2.08
N HIS A 139 -0.98 -5.96 0.83
CA HIS A 139 0.40 -6.09 0.35
C HIS A 139 1.14 -4.77 0.42
N LEU A 140 0.52 -3.67 -0.03
CA LEU A 140 1.13 -2.35 0.02
C LEU A 140 1.46 -1.93 1.45
N SER A 141 0.52 -2.09 2.39
CA SER A 141 0.77 -1.74 3.80
C SER A 141 1.89 -2.56 4.44
N SER A 142 1.97 -3.87 4.12
CA SER A 142 3.10 -4.73 4.52
C SER A 142 4.45 -4.22 3.98
N MET A 143 4.50 -3.85 2.69
CA MET A 143 5.72 -3.25 2.10
C MET A 143 6.07 -1.91 2.74
N CYS A 144 5.08 -1.07 3.05
CA CYS A 144 5.29 0.20 3.76
C CYS A 144 5.95 -0.02 5.12
N LEU A 145 5.56 -1.06 5.87
CA LEU A 145 6.22 -1.41 7.13
C LEU A 145 7.68 -1.77 6.93
N THR A 146 7.99 -2.69 6.01
CA THR A 146 9.37 -3.12 5.75
C THR A 146 10.25 -1.93 5.36
N VAL A 147 9.76 -1.08 4.45
CA VAL A 147 10.49 0.11 4.00
C VAL A 147 10.65 1.11 5.16
N SER A 148 9.60 1.34 5.95
CA SER A 148 9.67 2.25 7.10
C SER A 148 10.72 1.79 8.12
N PHE A 149 10.76 0.51 8.47
CA PHE A 149 11.74 -0.03 9.43
C PHE A 149 13.16 0.03 8.89
N ARG A 150 13.35 -0.07 7.57
CA ARG A 150 14.65 0.15 6.93
C ARG A 150 15.08 1.61 6.92
N LEU A 151 14.14 2.53 6.70
CA LEU A 151 14.43 3.97 6.66
C LEU A 151 14.59 4.58 8.05
N PHE A 152 14.16 3.90 9.11
CA PHE A 152 14.32 4.34 10.49
C PHE A 152 15.80 4.54 10.88
N PRO A 153 16.16 5.61 11.63
CA PRO A 153 15.34 6.75 12.06
C PRO A 153 15.31 7.93 11.08
N LYS A 154 15.82 7.78 9.86
CA LYS A 154 16.05 8.87 8.91
C LYS A 154 14.76 9.51 8.38
N GLU A 155 13.68 8.73 8.26
CA GLU A 155 12.40 9.19 7.69
C GLU A 155 11.23 8.90 8.65
N PRO A 156 11.14 9.60 9.79
CA PRO A 156 10.20 9.25 10.86
C PRO A 156 8.72 9.47 10.50
N LEU A 157 8.46 10.30 9.49
CA LEU A 157 7.12 10.62 9.00
C LEU A 157 6.63 9.68 7.91
N PHE A 158 7.48 8.78 7.39
CA PHE A 158 7.15 7.94 6.25
C PHE A 158 5.89 7.12 6.49
N LEU A 159 5.82 6.42 7.63
CA LEU A 159 4.69 5.57 7.96
C LEU A 159 3.42 6.38 8.27
N ASN A 160 3.56 7.55 8.91
CA ASN A 160 2.43 8.44 9.21
C ASN A 160 1.72 8.91 7.93
N ARG A 161 2.49 9.27 6.90
CA ARG A 161 1.92 9.67 5.59
C ARG A 161 1.14 8.54 4.92
N TRP A 162 1.61 7.30 5.04
CA TRP A 162 0.87 6.15 4.53
C TRP A 162 -0.40 5.88 5.34
N TYR A 163 -0.32 5.96 6.67
CA TYR A 163 -1.51 5.86 7.52
C TYR A 163 -2.57 6.91 7.16
N GLU A 164 -2.17 8.17 6.98
CA GLU A 164 -3.05 9.26 6.53
C GLU A 164 -3.67 8.96 5.16
N ALA A 165 -2.88 8.49 4.19
CA ALA A 165 -3.37 8.15 2.85
C ALA A 165 -4.44 7.05 2.88
N PHE A 166 -4.22 5.98 3.65
CA PHE A 166 -5.21 4.92 3.84
C PHE A 166 -6.43 5.39 4.64
N SER A 167 -6.26 6.34 5.56
CA SER A 167 -7.38 6.93 6.33
C SER A 167 -8.28 7.75 5.42
N HIS A 168 -7.70 8.51 4.49
CA HIS A 168 -8.46 9.21 3.46
C HIS A 168 -9.19 8.23 2.54
N LEU A 169 -8.55 7.13 2.13
CA LEU A 169 -9.23 6.07 1.38
C LEU A 169 -10.41 5.49 2.14
N LEU A 170 -10.30 5.23 3.44
CA LEU A 170 -11.43 4.74 4.23
C LEU A 170 -12.57 5.78 4.30
N SER A 171 -12.23 7.06 4.47
CA SER A 171 -13.22 8.14 4.58
C SER A 171 -14.06 8.34 3.31
N SER A 172 -13.52 8.02 2.13
CA SER A 172 -14.26 8.11 0.88
C SER A 172 -15.31 7.01 0.71
N TRP A 173 -15.36 6.03 1.61
CA TRP A 173 -16.34 4.94 1.61
C TRP A 173 -17.55 5.21 2.52
N SER A 174 -17.76 6.44 2.98
CA SER A 174 -18.77 6.80 3.99
C SER A 174 -20.23 6.43 3.66
N GLU A 175 -20.55 6.09 2.41
CA GLU A 175 -21.89 5.68 1.96
C GLU A 175 -22.01 4.16 1.70
N THR A 176 -20.93 3.39 1.82
CA THR A 176 -20.87 1.94 1.53
C THR A 176 -20.17 1.16 2.67
N THR A 177 -20.36 -0.16 2.71
CA THR A 177 -19.58 -1.02 3.61
C THR A 177 -18.09 -0.86 3.29
N PRO A 178 -17.23 -0.47 4.26
CA PRO A 178 -15.83 -0.17 3.98
C PRO A 178 -15.09 -1.40 3.44
N CYS A 179 -14.15 -1.18 2.52
CA CYS A 179 -13.28 -2.23 2.00
C CYS A 179 -12.53 -2.91 3.15
N PRO A 180 -12.73 -4.23 3.38
CA PRO A 180 -12.08 -4.92 4.49
C PRO A 180 -10.56 -4.80 4.45
N GLY A 181 -9.93 -4.87 3.27
CA GLY A 181 -8.48 -4.74 3.17
C GLY A 181 -7.94 -3.34 3.49
N VAL A 182 -8.72 -2.27 3.29
CA VAL A 182 -8.33 -0.92 3.73
C VAL A 182 -8.33 -0.85 5.26
N VAL A 183 -9.35 -1.42 5.90
CA VAL A 183 -9.43 -1.52 7.36
C VAL A 183 -8.25 -2.35 7.91
N CYS A 184 -7.98 -3.52 7.33
CA CYS A 184 -6.84 -4.36 7.69
C CYS A 184 -5.51 -3.62 7.53
N SER A 185 -5.35 -2.88 6.44
CA SER A 185 -4.14 -2.09 6.16
C SER A 185 -3.93 -1.02 7.21
N LEU A 186 -4.98 -0.30 7.62
CA LEU A 186 -4.90 0.70 8.69
C LEU A 186 -4.52 0.07 10.03
N MET A 187 -5.08 -1.09 10.37
CA MET A 187 -4.70 -1.83 11.58
C MET A 187 -3.21 -2.20 11.55
N LEU A 188 -2.72 -2.71 10.41
CA LEU A 188 -1.33 -3.09 10.24
C LEU A 188 -0.38 -1.89 10.34
N LEU A 189 -0.72 -0.78 9.68
CA LEU A 189 0.07 0.45 9.72
C LEU A 189 0.09 1.07 11.12
N ASN A 190 -1.02 1.00 11.86
CA ASN A 190 -1.09 1.48 13.24
C ASN A 190 -0.15 0.69 14.16
N ILE A 191 -0.18 -0.66 14.12
CA ILE A 191 0.80 -1.48 14.86
C ILE A 191 2.24 -1.10 14.47
N GLY A 192 2.48 -0.85 13.18
CA GLY A 192 3.77 -0.34 12.71
C GLY A 192 4.19 0.99 13.32
N GLN A 193 3.26 1.95 13.47
CA GLN A 193 3.53 3.25 14.10
C GLN A 193 3.89 3.09 15.57
N ILE A 194 3.23 2.17 16.29
CA ILE A 194 3.54 1.85 17.69
C ILE A 194 4.95 1.24 17.79
N VAL A 195 5.27 0.29 16.92
CA VAL A 195 6.60 -0.34 16.84
C VAL A 195 7.68 0.72 16.56
N HIS A 196 7.42 1.58 15.59
CA HIS A 196 8.33 2.65 15.19
C HIS A 196 8.55 3.67 16.32
N PHE A 197 7.50 4.02 17.08
CA PHE A 197 7.64 4.82 18.28
C PHE A 197 8.59 4.17 19.28
N TYR A 198 8.38 2.91 19.66
CA TYR A 198 9.23 2.25 20.65
C TYR A 198 10.67 2.11 20.20
N MET A 199 10.90 1.88 18.90
CA MET A 199 12.25 1.91 18.35
C MET A 199 12.90 3.30 18.50
N THR A 200 12.13 4.39 18.34
CA THR A 200 12.59 5.76 18.57
C THR A 200 12.91 6.01 20.04
N SER A 201 11.99 5.65 20.95
CA SER A 201 12.19 5.77 22.40
C SER A 201 13.41 5.02 22.89
N TYR A 202 13.66 3.82 22.35
CA TYR A 202 14.85 3.03 22.66
C TYR A 202 16.15 3.76 22.26
N GLN A 203 16.18 4.39 21.09
CA GLN A 203 17.38 5.13 20.62
C GLN A 203 17.61 6.43 21.41
N GLU A 204 16.53 7.08 21.84
CA GLU A 204 16.60 8.32 22.59
C GLU A 204 16.76 8.11 24.11
N GLU A 205 16.81 6.85 24.56
CA GLU A 205 16.81 6.45 25.99
C GLU A 205 15.65 7.08 26.79
N LYS A 206 14.52 7.33 26.13
CA LYS A 206 13.33 7.93 26.75
C LYS A 206 12.34 6.85 27.17
N GLU A 207 11.90 6.90 28.42
CA GLU A 207 10.70 6.19 28.88
C GLU A 207 9.45 7.05 28.64
N GLU A 208 9.16 7.39 27.37
CA GLU A 208 7.90 8.06 27.05
C GLU A 208 6.80 7.03 26.82
N VAL A 209 5.65 7.25 27.45
CA VAL A 209 4.51 6.34 27.37
C VAL A 209 3.43 6.90 26.44
N ILE A 210 3.19 6.19 25.34
CA ILE A 210 2.13 6.49 24.37
C ILE A 210 0.77 6.24 25.04
N TYR A 211 0.10 7.28 25.56
CA TYR A 211 -1.32 7.14 25.93
C TYR A 211 -2.24 8.04 25.11
N GLU A 212 -1.80 9.22 24.71
CA GLU A 212 -2.69 10.16 24.02
C GLU A 212 -2.85 9.88 22.52
N CYS A 213 -1.83 9.30 21.85
CA CYS A 213 -1.91 8.96 20.42
C CYS A 213 -2.69 7.65 20.13
N LEU A 214 -2.99 6.85 21.16
CA LEU A 214 -3.59 5.51 21.04
C LEU A 214 -5.10 5.45 21.31
N GLN A 215 -5.74 6.59 21.58
CA GLN A 215 -7.18 6.68 21.89
C GLN A 215 -8.12 6.35 20.73
N ASN A 216 -7.61 5.93 19.57
CA ASN A 216 -8.48 5.57 18.45
C ASN A 216 -9.11 4.19 18.66
N ASP A 217 -10.42 4.13 18.41
CA ASP A 217 -11.34 2.99 18.48
C ASP A 217 -11.00 1.81 17.54
N TRP A 218 -9.72 1.58 17.20
CA TRP A 218 -9.30 0.57 16.22
C TRP A 218 -9.63 -0.87 16.63
N MET A 219 -9.80 -1.12 17.95
CA MET A 219 -10.28 -2.40 18.45
C MET A 219 -11.81 -2.55 18.42
N LYS A 220 -12.57 -1.45 18.35
CA LYS A 220 -14.05 -1.48 18.35
C LYS A 220 -14.65 -1.66 16.95
N SER A 221 -13.91 -1.31 15.89
CA SER A 221 -14.37 -1.41 14.50
C SER A 221 -14.13 -2.77 13.84
N ILE A 222 -13.67 -3.77 14.58
CA ILE A 222 -13.20 -5.03 14.00
C ILE A 222 -14.38 -6.00 13.80
N SER A 223 -14.84 -6.16 12.56
CA SER A 223 -15.52 -7.38 12.14
C SER A 223 -14.49 -8.51 12.01
N GLY A 224 -14.25 -9.23 13.10
CA GLY A 224 -13.12 -10.15 13.26
C GLY A 224 -12.98 -11.28 12.21
N SER A 225 -14.04 -11.64 11.48
CA SER A 225 -13.98 -12.72 10.48
C SER A 225 -13.16 -12.37 9.23
N ASP A 226 -13.33 -11.15 8.74
CA ASP A 226 -12.79 -10.76 7.42
C ASP A 226 -11.30 -10.42 7.57
N CYS A 227 -10.95 -9.73 8.65
CA CYS A 227 -9.55 -9.39 8.96
C CYS A 227 -8.67 -10.63 9.12
N LEU A 228 -9.14 -11.67 9.82
CA LEU A 228 -8.41 -12.93 9.96
C LEU A 228 -8.14 -13.59 8.60
N THR A 229 -9.11 -13.55 7.70
CA THR A 229 -8.98 -14.15 6.36
C THR A 229 -7.88 -13.45 5.56
N TYR A 230 -7.92 -12.12 5.47
CA TYR A 230 -6.92 -11.36 4.71
C TYR A 230 -5.50 -11.44 5.31
N PHE A 231 -5.37 -11.37 6.64
CA PHE A 231 -4.05 -11.54 7.26
C PHE A 231 -3.48 -12.95 7.08
N ASN A 232 -4.31 -13.99 7.04
CA ASN A 232 -3.85 -15.34 6.71
C ASN A 232 -3.39 -15.48 5.26
N GLN A 233 -4.07 -14.83 4.31
CA GLN A 233 -3.62 -14.78 2.93
C GLN A 233 -2.26 -14.07 2.83
N LEU A 234 -2.10 -12.93 3.50
CA LEU A 234 -0.81 -12.21 3.55
C LEU A 234 0.32 -13.08 4.13
N ILE A 235 0.03 -13.97 5.09
CA ILE A 235 1.00 -14.94 5.61
C ILE A 235 1.38 -15.99 4.56
N ALA A 236 0.42 -16.53 3.82
CA ALA A 236 0.66 -17.54 2.80
C ALA A 236 1.61 -17.02 1.71
N ASP A 237 1.56 -15.71 1.44
CA ASP A 237 2.41 -15.04 0.45
C ASP A 237 3.80 -14.62 0.97
N ARG A 238 4.13 -14.92 2.24
CA ARG A 238 5.44 -14.57 2.82
C ARG A 238 6.57 -15.39 2.19
N GLN A 239 7.66 -14.72 1.84
CA GLN A 239 8.93 -15.40 1.54
C GLN A 239 9.55 -15.93 2.85
N PRO A 240 9.98 -17.20 2.90
CA PRO A 240 10.30 -17.92 4.13
C PRO A 240 11.58 -17.48 4.84
N SER A 241 12.38 -16.59 4.27
CA SER A 241 13.68 -16.24 4.85
C SER A 241 14.06 -14.81 4.55
N SER A 242 14.12 -13.98 5.59
CA SER A 242 14.84 -12.72 5.55
C SER A 242 15.74 -12.64 6.75
N LEU A 243 17.06 -12.71 6.49
CA LEU A 243 18.11 -12.37 7.46
C LEU A 243 18.09 -10.89 7.86
N LEU A 244 17.22 -10.09 7.22
CA LEU A 244 17.05 -8.67 7.49
C LEU A 244 15.99 -8.44 8.59
N TRP A 245 16.37 -7.66 9.60
CA TRP A 245 15.56 -7.42 10.80
C TRP A 245 14.24 -6.70 10.50
N GLU A 246 14.22 -5.79 9.55
CA GLU A 246 13.06 -5.01 9.09
C GLU A 246 11.94 -5.88 8.49
N VAL A 247 12.31 -6.95 7.79
CA VAL A 247 11.32 -7.92 7.27
C VAL A 247 10.83 -8.79 8.41
N CYS A 248 11.73 -9.18 9.33
CA CYS A 248 11.33 -9.88 10.55
C CYS A 248 10.32 -9.07 11.36
N LEU A 249 10.59 -7.78 11.58
CA LEU A 249 9.68 -6.86 12.28
C LEU A 249 8.33 -6.75 11.57
N THR A 250 8.31 -6.76 10.23
CA THR A 250 7.06 -6.76 9.45
C THR A 250 6.24 -8.03 9.74
N HIS A 251 6.89 -9.21 9.72
CA HIS A 251 6.23 -10.47 10.09
C HIS A 251 5.74 -10.48 11.53
N PHE A 252 6.56 -9.97 12.45
CA PHE A 252 6.21 -9.80 13.85
C PHE A 252 4.97 -8.92 14.03
N CYS A 253 4.87 -7.77 13.34
CA CYS A 253 3.68 -6.90 13.40
C CYS A 253 2.41 -7.62 12.98
N ILE A 254 2.46 -8.37 11.87
CA ILE A 254 1.31 -9.11 11.35
C ILE A 254 0.92 -10.24 12.32
N ASP A 255 1.89 -10.99 12.83
CA ASP A 255 1.63 -12.11 13.76
C ASP A 255 1.14 -11.62 15.12
N PHE A 256 1.66 -10.49 15.61
CA PHE A 256 1.18 -9.81 16.81
C PHE A 256 -0.25 -9.32 16.64
N LEU A 257 -0.58 -8.72 15.48
CA LEU A 257 -1.94 -8.29 15.19
C LEU A 257 -2.93 -9.46 15.15
N LEU A 258 -2.56 -10.57 14.51
CA LEU A 258 -3.34 -11.81 14.51
C LEU A 258 -3.53 -12.39 15.92
N PHE A 259 -2.47 -12.40 16.72
CA PHE A 259 -2.53 -12.78 18.11
C PHE A 259 -3.55 -11.91 18.88
N CYS A 260 -3.48 -10.58 18.74
CA CYS A 260 -4.42 -9.64 19.36
C CYS A 260 -5.86 -9.88 18.88
N LEU A 261 -6.07 -10.08 17.58
CA LEU A 261 -7.39 -10.32 16.99
C LEU A 261 -8.07 -11.55 17.60
N ILE A 262 -7.34 -12.67 17.68
CA ILE A 262 -7.90 -13.92 18.19
C ILE A 262 -8.21 -13.82 19.68
N HIS A 263 -7.29 -13.22 20.45
CA HIS A 263 -7.50 -13.03 21.89
C HIS A 263 -8.66 -12.08 22.21
N ASN A 264 -8.83 -11.00 21.45
CA ASN A 264 -9.95 -10.06 21.64
C ASN A 264 -11.30 -10.65 21.22
N HIS A 265 -11.33 -11.47 20.17
CA HIS A 265 -12.56 -12.07 19.67
C HIS A 265 -12.92 -13.41 20.32
N CYS A 266 -12.11 -13.94 21.24
CA CYS A 266 -12.44 -15.14 22.03
C CYS A 266 -13.78 -15.03 22.78
N GLY A 267 -14.23 -13.82 23.16
CA GLY A 267 -15.55 -13.62 23.77
C GLY A 267 -16.73 -13.60 22.78
N LEU A 268 -16.50 -13.21 21.53
CA LEU A 268 -17.55 -13.14 20.48
C LEU A 268 -17.61 -14.42 19.62
N MET A 269 -16.48 -15.12 19.46
CA MET A 269 -16.32 -16.34 18.67
C MET A 269 -16.54 -17.61 19.50
N ASN A 270 -17.64 -17.66 20.26
CA ASN A 270 -18.08 -18.85 21.01
C ASN A 270 -18.43 -20.08 20.14
N LYS A 271 -18.04 -20.10 18.86
CA LYS A 271 -18.23 -21.24 17.94
C LYS A 271 -17.05 -21.59 17.03
N LEU A 272 -15.92 -20.86 17.06
CA LEU A 272 -14.84 -21.04 16.06
C LEU A 272 -13.41 -21.14 16.60
N VAL A 273 -13.15 -20.75 17.85
CA VAL A 273 -11.81 -20.95 18.44
C VAL A 273 -11.76 -22.31 19.12
N GLN A 274 -11.43 -23.35 18.35
CA GLN A 274 -10.90 -24.58 18.92
C GLN A 274 -9.57 -24.25 19.61
N SER A 275 -9.24 -24.93 20.72
CA SER A 275 -7.96 -24.78 21.44
C SER A 275 -6.74 -24.81 20.51
N ASP A 276 -6.85 -25.58 19.44
CA ASP A 276 -5.80 -25.84 18.48
C ASP A 276 -5.50 -24.61 17.61
N THR A 277 -6.54 -23.81 17.29
CA THR A 277 -6.38 -22.57 16.52
C THR A 277 -5.61 -21.53 17.34
N LEU A 278 -6.00 -21.29 18.60
CA LEU A 278 -5.32 -20.34 19.48
C LEU A 278 -3.84 -20.70 19.69
N THR A 279 -3.57 -22.00 19.89
CA THR A 279 -2.21 -22.52 20.08
C THR A 279 -1.36 -22.27 18.83
N ALA A 280 -1.90 -22.52 17.64
CA ALA A 280 -1.18 -22.31 16.38
C ALA A 280 -0.75 -20.84 16.16
N TYR A 281 -1.61 -19.86 16.42
CA TYR A 281 -1.23 -18.44 16.28
C TYR A 281 -0.27 -17.97 17.38
N THR A 282 -0.41 -18.52 18.59
CA THR A 282 0.54 -18.25 19.69
C THR A 282 1.94 -18.76 19.34
N ASP A 283 2.04 -19.97 18.79
CA ASP A 283 3.31 -20.55 18.38
C ASP A 283 3.91 -19.84 17.17
N ARG A 284 3.08 -19.41 16.21
CA ARG A 284 3.52 -18.55 15.10
C ARG A 284 4.11 -17.23 15.60
N TYR A 285 3.41 -16.55 16.52
CA TYR A 285 3.92 -15.33 17.14
C TYR A 285 5.24 -15.54 17.88
N LYS A 286 5.37 -16.63 18.66
CA LYS A 286 6.64 -17.01 19.31
C LYS A 286 7.77 -17.20 18.30
N ALA A 287 7.50 -17.84 17.17
CA ALA A 287 8.49 -18.09 16.13
C ALA A 287 8.98 -16.79 15.46
N SER A 288 8.08 -15.87 15.13
CA SER A 288 8.47 -14.57 14.55
C SER A 288 9.19 -13.68 15.55
N ARG A 289 8.74 -13.65 16.82
CA ARG A 289 9.48 -13.02 17.93
C ARG A 289 10.92 -13.53 17.98
N LYS A 290 11.10 -14.86 18.08
CA LYS A 290 12.42 -15.48 18.20
C LYS A 290 13.32 -15.14 17.02
N SER A 291 12.76 -15.15 15.81
CA SER A 291 13.50 -14.77 14.60
C SER A 291 14.04 -13.35 14.66
N CYS A 292 13.32 -12.42 15.29
CA CYS A 292 13.75 -11.03 15.42
C CYS A 292 14.76 -10.87 16.56
N GLU A 293 14.57 -11.60 17.66
CA GLU A 293 15.52 -11.67 18.79
C GLU A 293 16.88 -12.23 18.34
N ASP A 294 16.90 -13.21 17.45
CA ASP A 294 18.13 -13.80 16.89
C ASP A 294 18.96 -12.77 16.08
N ILE A 295 18.34 -11.72 15.54
CA ILE A 295 19.01 -10.67 14.75
C ILE A 295 19.38 -9.46 15.62
N LYS A 296 18.43 -8.94 16.41
CA LYS A 296 18.63 -7.80 17.32
C LYS A 296 17.98 -8.08 18.68
N PRO A 297 18.67 -8.75 19.61
CA PRO A 297 18.05 -9.25 20.84
C PRO A 297 17.59 -8.12 21.76
N LYS A 298 18.43 -7.11 22.00
CA LYS A 298 18.13 -6.04 22.98
C LYS A 298 16.95 -5.17 22.52
N GLU A 299 16.98 -4.73 21.27
CA GLU A 299 15.94 -3.94 20.64
C GLU A 299 14.61 -4.70 20.61
N THR A 300 14.67 -5.98 20.23
CA THR A 300 13.48 -6.82 20.13
C THR A 300 12.86 -7.08 21.52
N SER A 301 13.68 -7.39 22.54
CA SER A 301 13.18 -7.57 23.91
C SER A 301 12.55 -6.29 24.48
N TYR A 302 13.16 -5.11 24.24
CA TYR A 302 12.57 -3.82 24.60
C TYR A 302 11.21 -3.63 23.92
N LEU A 303 11.17 -3.80 22.60
CA LEU A 303 9.97 -3.65 21.79
C LEU A 303 8.81 -4.51 22.30
N ILE A 304 9.06 -5.80 22.54
CA ILE A 304 8.05 -6.76 22.99
C ILE A 304 7.50 -6.36 24.36
N ARG A 305 8.38 -6.02 25.30
CA ARG A 305 7.96 -5.62 26.66
C ARG A 305 7.02 -4.42 26.61
N HIS A 306 7.36 -3.41 25.81
CA HIS A 306 6.56 -2.19 25.71
C HIS A 306 5.27 -2.39 24.91
N LEU A 307 5.29 -3.16 23.82
CA LEU A 307 4.08 -3.52 23.06
C LEU A 307 3.07 -4.30 23.90
N PHE A 308 3.52 -5.30 24.65
CA PHE A 308 2.62 -6.09 25.52
C PHE A 308 2.08 -5.26 26.67
N SER A 309 2.89 -4.36 27.24
CA SER A 309 2.41 -3.41 28.26
C SER A 309 1.27 -2.54 27.73
N THR A 310 1.42 -2.04 26.49
CA THR A 310 0.41 -1.22 25.83
C THR A 310 -0.84 -2.01 25.49
N TYR A 311 -0.69 -3.23 24.95
CA TYR A 311 -1.81 -4.11 24.68
C TYR A 311 -2.60 -4.45 25.95
N LYS A 312 -1.91 -4.81 27.05
CA LYS A 312 -2.53 -5.09 28.36
C LYS A 312 -3.38 -3.91 28.84
N LYS A 313 -2.88 -2.69 28.70
CA LYS A 313 -3.62 -1.48 29.10
C LYS A 313 -4.81 -1.17 28.19
N LEU A 314 -4.69 -1.42 26.88
CA LEU A 314 -5.80 -1.27 25.94
C LEU A 314 -6.93 -2.26 26.21
N LEU A 315 -6.61 -3.49 26.63
CA LEU A 315 -7.61 -4.48 27.07
C LEU A 315 -8.39 -3.97 28.28
N ILE A 316 -7.69 -3.49 29.32
CA ILE A 316 -8.28 -2.95 30.55
C ILE A 316 -9.19 -1.74 30.24
N THR A 317 -8.72 -0.84 29.37
CA THR A 317 -9.45 0.40 29.03
C THR A 317 -10.73 0.14 28.22
N ASN A 318 -10.77 -0.93 27.42
CA ASN A 318 -11.93 -1.26 26.59
C ASN A 318 -13.00 -2.13 27.27
N GLY A 319 -12.87 -2.43 28.56
CA GLY A 319 -13.94 -3.09 29.34
C GLY A 319 -14.25 -4.53 28.89
N LEU A 320 -13.28 -5.24 28.31
CA LEU A 320 -13.41 -6.67 28.01
C LEU A 320 -13.51 -7.44 29.35
N ASN A 321 -14.60 -8.20 29.53
CA ASN A 321 -14.97 -8.90 30.77
C ASN A 321 -13.79 -9.68 31.41
N THR A 322 -13.84 -9.80 32.74
CA THR A 322 -12.85 -10.44 33.63
C THR A 322 -12.34 -11.81 33.17
N ASP A 323 -13.13 -12.61 32.45
CA ASP A 323 -12.70 -13.93 31.94
C ASP A 323 -11.71 -13.84 30.77
N SER A 324 -11.87 -12.83 29.90
CA SER A 324 -10.91 -12.53 28.83
C SER A 324 -9.64 -11.85 29.37
N GLU A 325 -9.78 -11.11 30.46
CA GLU A 325 -8.70 -10.47 31.20
C GLU A 325 -7.77 -11.52 31.85
N ILE A 326 -8.33 -12.58 32.44
CA ILE A 326 -7.57 -13.69 33.04
C ILE A 326 -6.81 -14.50 31.97
N CYS A 327 -7.44 -14.80 30.84
CA CYS A 327 -6.80 -15.52 29.73
C CYS A 327 -5.67 -14.70 29.09
N CYS A 328 -5.87 -13.39 28.92
CA CYS A 328 -4.83 -12.51 28.39
C CYS A 328 -3.71 -12.25 29.40
N ASN A 329 -4.01 -12.06 30.70
CA ASN A 329 -2.99 -11.80 31.71
C ASN A 329 -2.01 -12.98 31.86
N GLY A 330 -2.50 -14.23 31.91
CA GLY A 330 -1.62 -15.40 32.01
C GLY A 330 -0.71 -15.60 30.79
N VAL A 331 -1.16 -15.22 29.60
CA VAL A 331 -0.39 -15.29 28.36
C VAL A 331 0.59 -14.12 28.25
N VAL A 332 0.13 -12.89 28.51
CA VAL A 332 0.92 -11.65 28.50
C VAL A 332 2.04 -11.70 29.53
N ASP A 333 1.76 -12.14 30.75
CA ASP A 333 2.77 -12.22 31.81
C ASP A 333 3.83 -13.28 31.48
N GLY A 334 3.45 -14.40 30.84
CA GLY A 334 4.38 -15.39 30.28
C GLY A 334 5.24 -14.89 29.10
N PHE A 335 4.87 -13.77 28.46
CA PHE A 335 5.66 -13.12 27.41
C PHE A 335 6.54 -11.97 27.91
N ILE A 336 6.19 -11.36 29.04
CA ILE A 336 6.93 -10.26 29.70
C ILE A 336 8.00 -10.81 30.66
N GLU A 337 7.77 -11.95 31.30
CA GLU A 337 8.74 -12.61 32.18
C GLU A 337 9.71 -13.51 31.39
N LYS A 338 10.74 -12.90 30.79
CA LYS A 338 12.03 -13.54 30.49
C LYS A 338 13.10 -12.52 30.11
#